data_AF-A0A392PKM2-F1
#
_entry.id   AF-A0A392PKM2-F1
#
_cell.length_a   1.000
_cell.length_b   1.000
_cell.length_c   1.000
_cell.angle_alpha   90.00
_cell.angle_beta   90.00
_cell.angle_gamma   90.00
#
_symmetry.space_group_name_H-M   'P 1'
#
loop_
_entity.id
_entity.type
_entity.pdbx_description
1 polymer ?
#
loop_
_entity_poly.entity_id
_entity_poly.type
_entity_poly.pdbx_seq_one_letter_code
_entity_poly.pdbx_strand_id
1 'polypeptide(L)'
;MANFYTAENRNQVAVSTNKEVDGHIPNYPSLPPQLVCQLHNLTMHADVETDEVYAQMTLQPLNAQEQKEAYLPAELGTPSKQPTNYFCKTLTASDTSTHGGFSVPRRAAEKVFPPL
;
A
#
# COMPACT_ATOMS: atom_id res chain seq x y z
N MET A 1 11.31 10.93 -5.44
CA MET A 1 12.35 10.28 -4.60
C MET A 1 11.65 9.43 -3.55
N ALA A 2 12.09 8.20 -3.30
CA ALA A 2 11.50 7.28 -2.33
C ALA A 2 12.59 6.76 -1.39
N ASN A 3 12.30 6.69 -0.09
CA ASN A 3 13.17 6.07 0.90
C ASN A 3 12.74 4.61 1.08
N PHE A 4 13.63 3.67 0.78
CA PHE A 4 13.40 2.25 0.97
C PHE A 4 14.17 1.76 2.20
N TYR A 5 13.43 1.23 3.18
CA TYR A 5 13.99 0.69 4.43
C TYR A 5 14.03 -0.84 4.37
N THR A 6 15.23 -1.41 4.42
CA THR A 6 15.44 -2.86 4.20
C THR A 6 14.84 -3.69 5.33
N ALA A 7 14.91 -3.21 6.57
CA ALA A 7 14.32 -3.88 7.74
C ALA A 7 12.79 -3.88 7.71
N GLU A 8 12.18 -2.77 7.31
CA GLU A 8 10.72 -2.65 7.20
C GLU A 8 10.18 -3.58 6.10
N ASN A 9 10.83 -3.58 4.94
CA ASN A 9 10.47 -4.49 3.85
C ASN A 9 10.62 -5.97 4.26
N ARG A 10 11.70 -6.32 4.96
CA ARG A 10 11.88 -7.68 5.51
C ARG A 10 10.75 -8.05 6.47
N ASN A 11 10.33 -7.14 7.34
CA ASN A 11 9.22 -7.37 8.27
C ASN A 11 7.90 -7.59 7.52
N GLN A 12 7.62 -6.80 6.49
CA GLN A 12 6.43 -6.99 5.66
C GLN A 12 6.41 -8.38 5.02
N VAL A 13 7.55 -8.86 4.50
CA VAL A 13 7.67 -10.21 3.93
C VAL A 13 7.47 -11.30 4.99
N ALA A 14 7.99 -11.11 6.21
CA ALA A 14 7.80 -12.05 7.31
C ALA A 14 6.31 -12.18 7.70
N VAL A 15 5.62 -11.04 7.81
CA VAL A 15 4.18 -11.00 8.10
C VAL A 15 3.38 -11.65 6.98
N SER A 16 3.65 -11.32 5.71
CA SER A 16 2.87 -11.85 4.58
C SER A 16 3.05 -13.35 4.36
N THR A 17 4.21 -13.91 4.73
CA THR A 17 4.49 -15.33 4.56
C THR A 17 4.13 -16.18 5.77
N ASN A 18 3.68 -15.58 6.88
CA ASN A 18 3.51 -16.23 8.19
C ASN A 18 4.74 -17.06 8.60
N LYS A 19 5.93 -16.63 8.15
CA LYS A 19 7.20 -17.24 8.52
C LYS A 19 7.92 -16.24 9.40
N GLU A 20 8.12 -16.61 10.67
CA GLU A 20 9.26 -16.03 11.39
C GLU A 20 10.50 -16.29 10.54
N VAL A 21 11.41 -15.33 10.50
CA VAL A 21 12.64 -15.47 9.73
C VAL A 21 13.56 -16.46 10.45
N ASP A 22 13.21 -17.73 10.37
CA ASP A 22 13.80 -18.86 11.10
C ASP A 22 15.08 -19.39 10.41
N GLY A 23 15.47 -18.76 9.30
CA GLY A 23 16.71 -19.01 8.58
C GLY A 23 17.76 -17.95 8.90
N HIS A 24 19.03 -18.36 8.98
CA HIS A 24 20.17 -17.45 8.99
C HIS A 24 20.15 -16.60 7.72
N ILE A 25 19.71 -15.33 7.82
CA ILE A 25 19.84 -14.37 6.71
C ILE A 25 21.33 -14.00 6.62
N PRO A 26 21.96 -14.20 5.45
CA PRO A 26 23.34 -13.77 5.24
C PRO A 26 23.46 -12.28 5.53
N ASN A 27 24.51 -11.90 6.26
CA ASN A 27 24.81 -10.49 6.42
C ASN A 27 25.28 -9.93 5.07
N TYR A 28 24.67 -8.83 4.62
CA TYR A 28 25.07 -8.10 3.43
C TYR A 28 25.71 -6.77 3.87
N PRO A 29 27.01 -6.75 4.22
CA PRO A 29 27.67 -5.56 4.75
C PRO A 29 27.69 -4.36 3.78
N SER A 30 27.51 -4.59 2.49
CA SER A 30 27.37 -3.55 1.47
C SER A 30 25.95 -2.99 1.33
N LEU A 31 24.96 -3.58 2.01
CA LEU A 31 23.57 -3.14 1.95
C LEU A 31 23.27 -2.19 3.12
N PRO A 32 23.06 -0.89 2.86
CA PRO A 32 22.70 0.04 3.92
C PRO A 32 21.27 -0.22 4.44
N PRO A 33 20.95 0.20 5.69
CA PRO A 33 19.61 0.07 6.26
C PRO A 33 18.55 0.91 5.53
N GLN A 34 18.98 1.99 4.86
CA GLN A 34 18.14 2.86 4.05
C GLN A 34 18.77 3.04 2.67
N LEU A 35 17.97 2.86 1.63
CA LEU A 35 18.30 3.15 0.25
C LEU A 35 17.46 4.34 -0.22
N VAL A 36 18.13 5.32 -0.82
CA VAL A 36 17.46 6.41 -1.51
C VAL A 36 17.25 5.98 -2.95
N CYS A 37 15.99 5.97 -3.40
CA CYS A 37 15.63 5.43 -4.70
C CYS A 37 14.89 6.47 -5.56
N GLN A 38 15.09 6.38 -6.88
CA GLN A 38 14.17 6.95 -7.85
C GLN A 38 13.04 5.96 -8.14
N LEU A 39 11.81 6.40 -7.94
CA LEU A 39 10.61 5.64 -8.33
C LEU A 39 10.44 5.74 -9.84
N HIS A 40 10.59 4.62 -10.53
CA HIS A 40 10.43 4.51 -11.98
C HIS A 40 9.00 4.22 -12.37
N ASN A 41 8.32 3.35 -11.61
CA ASN A 41 6.95 2.95 -11.90
C ASN A 41 6.21 2.60 -10.61
N LEU A 42 4.90 2.86 -10.62
CA LEU A 42 3.96 2.50 -9.57
C LEU A 42 2.67 2.00 -10.23
N THR A 43 2.34 0.73 -10.00
CA THR A 43 1.09 0.12 -10.47
C THR A 43 0.30 -0.43 -9.30
N MET A 44 -1.02 -0.24 -9.32
CA MET A 44 -1.94 -0.72 -8.27
C MET A 44 -2.67 -1.97 -8.75
N HIS A 45 -2.74 -2.97 -7.88
CA HIS A 45 -3.31 -4.28 -8.18
C HIS A 45 -4.20 -4.76 -7.03
N ALA A 46 -5.08 -5.70 -7.33
CA ALA A 46 -5.84 -6.47 -6.36
C ALA A 46 -5.79 -7.94 -6.75
N ASP A 47 -5.61 -8.83 -5.79
CA ASP A 47 -5.76 -10.27 -6.00
C ASP A 47 -7.23 -10.59 -6.32
N VAL A 48 -7.45 -11.44 -7.33
CA VAL A 48 -8.80 -11.72 -7.86
C VAL A 48 -9.60 -12.70 -7.00
N GLU A 49 -8.94 -13.45 -6.12
CA GLU A 49 -9.59 -14.42 -5.25
C GLU A 49 -9.76 -13.88 -3.82
N THR A 50 -8.78 -13.12 -3.33
CA THR A 50 -8.75 -12.65 -1.92
C THR A 50 -9.15 -11.18 -1.75
N ASP A 51 -9.31 -10.43 -2.84
CA ASP A 51 -9.47 -8.97 -2.84
C ASP A 51 -8.31 -8.21 -2.13
N GLU A 52 -7.16 -8.87 -1.89
CA GLU A 52 -6.00 -8.23 -1.27
C GLU A 52 -5.37 -7.21 -2.22
N VAL A 53 -5.35 -5.95 -1.79
CA VAL A 53 -4.79 -4.84 -2.57
C VAL A 53 -3.29 -4.68 -2.33
N TYR A 54 -2.52 -4.46 -3.40
CA TYR A 54 -1.09 -4.20 -3.32
C TYR A 54 -0.62 -3.21 -4.39
N ALA A 55 0.53 -2.60 -4.13
CA ALA A 55 1.20 -1.72 -5.08
C ALA A 55 2.55 -2.33 -5.48
N GLN A 56 2.81 -2.40 -6.78
CA GLN A 56 4.11 -2.79 -7.30
C GLN A 56 4.90 -1.52 -7.64
N MET A 57 6.08 -1.40 -7.03
CA MET A 57 6.98 -0.28 -7.23
C MET A 57 8.25 -0.76 -7.91
N THR A 58 8.69 -0.05 -8.95
CA THR A 58 10.01 -0.24 -9.55
C THR A 58 10.92 0.87 -9.03
N LEU A 59 11.94 0.48 -8.25
CA LEU A 59 12.86 1.39 -7.57
C LEU A 59 14.27 1.23 -8.14
N GLN A 60 14.93 2.34 -8.48
CA GLN A 60 16.36 2.38 -8.79
C GLN A 60 17.11 3.03 -7.62
N PRO A 61 18.00 2.30 -6.93
CA PRO A 61 18.88 2.90 -5.92
C PRO A 61 19.77 3.98 -6.54
N LEU A 62 19.89 5.12 -5.85
CA LEU A 62 20.71 6.24 -6.28
C LEU A 62 22.05 6.25 -5.56
N ASN A 63 23.12 6.54 -6.30
CA ASN A 63 24.45 6.78 -5.73
C ASN A 63 24.56 8.20 -5.14
N ALA A 64 25.64 8.50 -4.42
CA ALA A 64 25.81 9.77 -3.71
C ALA A 64 25.79 11.02 -4.61
N GLN A 65 26.22 10.91 -5.87
CA GLN A 65 26.17 12.02 -6.83
C GLN A 65 24.74 12.24 -7.34
N GLU A 66 24.08 11.16 -7.75
CA GLU A 66 22.68 11.19 -8.23
C GLU A 66 21.73 11.67 -7.13
N GLN A 67 21.99 11.33 -5.87
CA GLN A 67 21.20 11.84 -4.74
C GLN A 67 21.28 13.37 -4.65
N LYS A 68 22.47 13.96 -4.87
CA LYS A 68 22.68 15.41 -4.84
C LYS A 68 21.94 16.11 -5.99
N GLU A 69 21.86 15.48 -7.15
CA GLU A 69 21.14 15.98 -8.33
C GLU A 69 19.62 15.79 -8.20
N ALA A 70 19.17 14.69 -7.57
CA ALA A 70 17.77 14.36 -7.33
C ALA A 70 17.09 15.21 -6.24
N TYR A 71 17.82 16.08 -5.53
CA TYR A 71 17.25 17.12 -4.65
C TYR A 71 16.58 18.25 -5.44
N LEU A 72 16.73 18.29 -6.77
CA LEU A 72 15.88 19.13 -7.61
C LEU A 72 14.46 18.53 -7.61
N PRO A 73 13.39 19.31 -7.38
CA PRO A 73 12.04 18.77 -7.25
C PRO A 73 11.63 18.04 -8.54
N ALA A 74 11.77 16.71 -8.56
CA ALA A 74 11.05 15.89 -9.52
C ALA A 74 9.56 16.12 -9.24
N GLU A 75 8.80 16.48 -10.28
CA GLU A 75 7.35 16.68 -10.16
C GLU A 75 6.77 15.52 -9.35
N LEU A 76 6.29 15.83 -8.15
CA LEU A 76 5.52 14.90 -7.33
C LEU A 76 4.37 14.45 -8.21
N GLY A 77 4.39 13.17 -8.60
CA GLY A 77 3.32 12.57 -9.38
C GLY A 77 1.96 12.92 -8.77
N THR A 78 0.94 13.02 -9.62
CA THR A 78 -0.40 13.46 -9.21
C THR A 78 -0.80 12.79 -7.89
N PRO A 79 -1.17 13.55 -6.84
CA PRO A 79 -1.55 12.96 -5.57
C PRO A 79 -2.68 11.97 -5.81
N SER A 80 -2.60 10.80 -5.17
CA SER A 80 -3.68 9.83 -5.17
C SER A 80 -4.94 10.52 -4.65
N LYS A 81 -5.89 10.79 -5.56
CA LYS A 81 -7.15 11.43 -5.20
C LYS A 81 -8.04 10.34 -4.62
N GLN A 82 -8.03 10.21 -3.29
CA GLN A 82 -9.02 9.38 -2.63
C GLN A 82 -10.41 9.87 -3.01
N PRO A 83 -11.35 8.96 -3.34
CA PRO A 83 -12.72 9.35 -3.61
C PRO A 83 -13.28 10.04 -2.37
N THR A 84 -14.05 11.11 -2.56
CA THR A 84 -14.69 11.84 -1.45
C THR A 84 -16.07 11.28 -1.11
N ASN A 85 -16.70 10.60 -2.06
CA ASN A 85 -18.03 10.00 -1.96
C ASN A 85 -17.94 8.48 -1.73
N TYR A 86 -17.60 8.08 -0.51
CA TYR A 86 -17.61 6.70 -0.06
C TYR A 86 -18.04 6.60 1.41
N PHE A 87 -18.35 5.37 1.84
CA PHE A 87 -18.46 4.97 3.24
C PHE A 87 -17.86 3.58 3.42
N CYS A 88 -17.38 3.28 4.62
CA CYS A 88 -16.94 1.93 5.01
C CYS A 88 -17.81 1.45 6.17
N LYS A 89 -18.21 0.18 6.15
CA LYS A 89 -19.00 -0.45 7.22
C LYS A 89 -18.40 -1.81 7.56
N THR A 90 -18.12 -2.03 8.83
CA THR A 90 -17.88 -3.40 9.35
C THR A 90 -19.19 -4.18 9.30
N LEU A 91 -19.20 -5.31 8.59
CA LEU A 91 -20.38 -6.15 8.45
C LEU A 91 -20.82 -6.71 9.80
N THR A 92 -22.12 -6.66 10.08
CA THR A 92 -22.74 -7.31 11.24
C THR A 92 -23.22 -8.71 10.87
N ALA A 93 -23.52 -9.55 11.88
CA ALA A 93 -24.04 -10.90 11.65
C ALA A 93 -25.33 -10.92 10.80
N SER A 94 -26.16 -9.87 10.89
CA SER A 94 -27.36 -9.74 10.06
C SER A 94 -27.04 -9.44 8.59
N ASP A 95 -25.98 -8.65 8.31
CA ASP A 95 -25.57 -8.32 6.95
C ASP A 95 -25.07 -9.56 6.18
N THR A 96 -24.46 -10.52 6.88
CA THR A 96 -23.92 -11.76 6.29
C THR A 96 -24.88 -12.95 6.34
N SER A 97 -26.07 -12.77 6.92
CA SER A 97 -27.05 -13.86 7.04
C SER A 97 -27.85 -14.04 5.75
N THR A 98 -28.23 -15.27 5.43
CA THR A 98 -29.00 -15.61 4.22
C THR A 98 -30.42 -15.03 4.22
N HIS A 99 -30.96 -14.70 5.40
CA HIS A 99 -32.33 -14.20 5.59
C HIS A 99 -32.39 -12.72 5.97
N GLY A 100 -31.23 -12.09 6.19
CA GLY A 100 -31.12 -10.66 6.48
C GLY A 100 -30.89 -9.83 5.22
N GLY A 101 -30.63 -8.54 5.43
CA GLY A 101 -30.22 -7.63 4.36
C GLY A 101 -29.08 -6.73 4.84
N PHE A 102 -28.47 -6.00 3.92
CA PHE A 102 -27.42 -5.04 4.23
C PHE A 102 -28.01 -3.73 4.76
N SER A 103 -27.64 -3.36 6.00
CA SER A 103 -28.12 -2.12 6.61
C SER A 103 -27.17 -0.94 6.34
N VAL A 104 -27.63 0.12 5.68
CA VAL A 104 -26.79 1.30 5.42
C VAL A 104 -27.05 2.38 6.48
N PRO A 105 -26.03 2.95 7.15
CA PRO A 105 -26.24 4.11 8.02
C PRO A 105 -26.86 5.27 7.25
N ARG A 106 -27.88 5.93 7.83
CA ARG A 106 -28.61 7.03 7.15
C ARG A 106 -27.70 8.08 6.51
N ARG A 107 -26.68 8.55 7.25
CA ARG A 107 -25.71 9.55 6.75
C ARG A 107 -24.91 9.05 5.54
N ALA A 108 -24.62 7.75 5.49
CA ALA A 108 -23.95 7.16 4.33
C ALA A 108 -24.90 7.08 3.14
N ALA A 109 -26.14 6.64 3.36
CA ALA A 109 -27.14 6.55 2.29
C ALA A 109 -27.41 7.91 1.63
N GLU A 110 -27.62 8.96 2.42
CA GLU A 110 -27.82 10.34 1.94
C GLU A 110 -26.59 10.90 1.19
N LYS A 111 -25.40 10.36 1.47
CA LYS A 111 -24.14 10.80 0.85
C LYS A 111 -23.84 10.08 -0.47
N VAL A 112 -24.08 8.76 -0.53
CA VAL A 112 -23.58 7.92 -1.63
C VAL A 112 -24.65 7.42 -2.60
N PHE A 113 -25.93 7.43 -2.23
CA PHE A 113 -27.01 7.01 -3.12
C PHE A 113 -27.70 8.21 -3.77
N PRO A 114 -28.30 8.02 -4.98
CA PRO A 114 -29.23 9.00 -5.53
C PRO A 114 -30.39 9.30 -4.57
N PRO A 115 -30.95 10.52 -4.58
CA PRO A 115 -32.17 10.82 -3.85
C PRO A 115 -33.30 9.88 -4.25
N LEU A 116 -34.07 9.44 -3.26
CA LEU A 116 -35.24 8.55 -3.43
C LEU A 116 -36.50 9.33 -3.76
#